data_AF-A0A4Q3AWY0-F1
#
_entry.id   AF-A0A4Q3AWY0-F1
#
_cell.length_a   1.000
_cell.length_b   1.000
_cell.length_c   1.000
_cell.angle_alpha   90.00
_cell.angle_beta   90.00
_cell.angle_gamma   90.00
#
_symmetry.space_group_name_H-M   'P 1'
#
loop_
_entity.id
_entity.type
_entity.pdbx_description
1 polymer ?
#
loop_
_entity_poly.entity_id
_entity_poly.type
_entity_poly.pdbx_seq_one_letter_code
_entity_poly.pdbx_strand_id
1 'polypeptide(L)' 'MANQKDRLQKTVDIRNRKAGFEYHFLLKYTAGIMLMGTEIKSIREGKVNLADAYCAFFRDELYVLNMHIST' A
#
# COMPACT_ATOMS: atom_id res chain seq x y z
N MET A 1 22.42 15.52 -19.94
CA MET A 1 21.05 15.94 -19.59
C MET A 1 20.61 15.17 -18.35
N ALA A 2 20.40 15.93 -17.27
CA ALA A 2 19.76 15.64 -15.98
C ALA A 2 19.98 14.28 -15.28
N ASN A 3 20.70 14.36 -14.15
CA ASN A 3 20.81 13.40 -13.05
C ASN A 3 19.50 12.68 -12.69
N GLN A 4 19.44 11.37 -12.89
CA GLN A 4 18.38 10.48 -12.37
C GLN A 4 18.74 9.90 -10.97
N LYS A 5 19.39 10.67 -10.09
CA LYS A 5 19.95 10.11 -8.86
C LYS A 5 19.12 10.32 -7.59
N ASP A 6 17.83 10.65 -7.69
CA ASP A 6 16.99 10.84 -6.49
C ASP A 6 15.55 10.32 -6.64
N ARG A 7 15.38 9.12 -7.21
CA ARG A 7 14.05 8.46 -7.35
C ARG A 7 13.56 7.73 -6.10
N LEU A 8 14.23 7.85 -4.97
CA LEU A 8 13.73 7.33 -3.69
C LEU A 8 12.96 8.45 -2.99
N GLN A 9 11.64 8.50 -3.18
CA GLN A 9 10.80 9.41 -2.41
C GLN A 9 11.01 9.11 -0.91
N LYS A 10 11.50 10.12 -0.17
CA LYS A 10 11.76 10.03 1.28
C LYS A 10 10.50 9.72 2.10
N THR A 11 9.32 9.99 1.55
CA THR A 11 8.03 9.74 2.20
C THR A 11 7.12 9.04 1.21
N VAL A 12 6.91 7.75 1.41
CA VAL A 12 6.00 6.93 0.60
C VAL A 12 4.63 6.98 1.24
N ASP A 13 3.67 7.62 0.58
CA ASP A 13 2.31 7.75 1.07
C ASP A 13 1.32 7.29 0.00
N ILE A 14 0.93 6.02 0.10
CA ILE A 14 0.01 5.36 -0.83
C ILE A 14 -1.34 5.26 -0.15
N ARG A 15 -2.34 5.98 -0.68
CA ARG A 15 -3.69 6.02 -0.11
C ARG A 15 -4.72 5.58 -1.14
N ASN A 16 -5.66 4.73 -0.71
CA ASN A 16 -6.84 4.43 -1.51
C ASN A 16 -7.84 5.60 -1.43
N ARG A 17 -7.78 6.51 -2.41
CA ARG A 17 -8.68 7.68 -2.47
C ARG A 17 -10.15 7.29 -2.69
N LYS A 18 -10.40 6.18 -3.40
CA LYS A 18 -11.75 5.67 -3.69
C LYS A 18 -12.45 5.25 -2.41
N ALA A 19 -11.75 4.55 -1.52
CA ALA A 19 -12.29 4.14 -0.22
C ALA A 19 -12.76 5.32 0.64
N GLY A 20 -12.04 6.46 0.61
CA GLY A 20 -12.45 7.66 1.34
C GLY A 20 -13.60 8.45 0.72
N PHE A 21 -13.95 8.18 -0.54
CA PHE A 21 -15.09 8.79 -1.21
C PHE A 21 -16.35 7.94 -1.08
N GLU A 22 -16.22 6.62 -1.21
CA GLU A 22 -17.34 5.67 -1.19
C GLU A 22 -17.79 5.29 0.23
N TYR A 23 -16.88 5.34 1.21
CA TYR A 23 -17.15 4.87 2.56
C TYR A 23 -16.86 5.95 3.61
N HIS A 24 -17.63 5.90 4.70
CA HIS A 24 -17.36 6.70 5.88
C HIS A 24 -16.61 5.85 6.93
N PHE A 25 -15.38 6.25 7.27
CA PHE A 25 -14.58 5.54 8.27
C PHE A 25 -15.01 5.93 9.68
N LEU A 26 -15.64 5.01 10.41
CA LEU A 26 -15.98 5.19 11.83
C LEU A 26 -14.75 5.05 12.74
N LEU A 27 -13.88 4.09 12.42
CA LEU A 27 -12.68 3.76 13.19
C LEU A 27 -11.53 3.47 12.22
N LYS A 28 -10.31 3.83 12.63
CA LYS A 28 -9.08 3.57 11.89
C LYS A 28 -8.12 2.81 12.79
N TYR A 29 -7.56 1.73 12.26
CA TYR A 29 -6.56 0.91 12.93
C TYR A 29 -5.23 1.00 12.19
N THR A 30 -4.14 0.94 12.93
CA THR A 30 -2.79 0.86 12.37
C THR A 30 -2.28 -0.57 12.50
N ALA A 31 -1.83 -1.16 11.40
CA ALA A 31 -1.27 -2.50 11.36
C ALA A 31 0.04 -2.49 10.56
N GLY A 32 0.88 -3.50 10.81
CA GLY A 32 2.07 -3.79 10.01
C GLY A 32 1.78 -4.93 9.03
N ILE A 33 2.30 -4.82 7.80
CA ILE A 33 2.25 -5.88 6.79
C ILE A 33 3.66 -6.45 6.63
N MET A 34 3.76 -7.78 6.59
CA MET A 34 5.02 -8.45 6.27
C MET A 34 5.22 -8.43 4.75
N LEU A 35 6.37 -7.91 4.29
CA LEU A 35 6.69 -7.75 2.87
C LEU A 35 8.05 -8.38 2.56
N MET A 36 8.23 -8.78 1.30
CA MET A 36 9.47 -9.28 0.75
C MET A 36 10.35 -8.12 0.24
N GLY A 37 11.67 -8.33 0.17
CA GLY A 37 12.63 -7.27 -0.17
C GLY A 37 12.42 -6.62 -1.55
N THR A 38 11.85 -7.35 -2.52
CA THR A 38 11.48 -6.83 -3.85
C THR A 38 10.29 -5.87 -3.76
N GLU A 39 9.27 -6.22 -2.99
CA GLU A 39 8.06 -5.42 -2.79
C GLU A 39 8.37 -4.08 -2.11
N ILE A 40 9.33 -4.08 -1.18
CA ILE A 40 9.79 -2.84 -0.52
C ILE A 40 10.32 -1.83 -1.55
N LYS A 41 11.06 -2.29 -2.57
CA LYS A 41 11.57 -1.40 -3.63
C LYS A 41 10.42 -0.86 -4.47
N SER A 42 9.49 -1.71 -4.89
CA SER A 42 8.33 -1.32 -5.69
C SER A 42 7.41 -0.33 -4.96
N ILE A 43 7.18 -0.54 -3.66
CA ILE A 43 6.41 0.39 -2.82
C ILE A 43 7.12 1.74 -2.73
N ARG A 44 8.45 1.76 -2.56
CA ARG A 44 9.23 2.99 -2.54
C ARG A 44 9.21 3.76 -3.86
N GLU A 45 8.99 3.06 -4.96
CA GLU A 45 8.77 3.64 -6.29
C GLU A 45 7.30 4.05 -6.55
N GLY A 46 6.39 3.81 -5.60
CA GLY A 46 4.96 4.11 -5.73
C GLY A 46 4.20 3.16 -6.65
N LYS A 47 4.76 1.99 -6.98
CA LYS A 47 4.18 1.00 -7.90
C LYS A 47 3.22 0.04 -7.19
N VAL A 48 2.22 0.57 -6.50
CA VAL A 48 1.18 -0.22 -5.83
C VAL A 48 -0.20 0.25 -6.23
N ASN A 49 -1.09 -0.72 -6.48
CA ASN A 49 -2.50 -0.48 -6.70
C ASN A 49 -3.34 -1.09 -5.57
N LEU A 50 -4.22 -0.25 -5.00
CA LEU A 50 -5.12 -0.58 -3.89
C LEU A 50 -6.60 -0.48 -4.28
N ALA A 51 -6.93 -0.31 -5.57
CA ALA A 51 -8.27 0.08 -6.03
C ALA A 51 -9.40 -0.82 -5.49
N ASP A 52 -9.15 -2.12 -5.33
CA ASP A 52 -10.12 -3.11 -4.84
C ASP A 52 -9.54 -3.97 -3.69
N ALA A 53 -8.49 -3.47 -3.04
CA ALA A 53 -7.85 -4.17 -1.93
C ALA A 53 -8.70 -4.03 -0.66
N TYR A 54 -8.88 -5.13 0.07
CA TYR A 54 -9.62 -5.15 1.33
C TYR A 54 -8.89 -5.99 2.38
N CYS A 55 -9.18 -5.72 3.65
CA CYS A 55 -8.63 -6.50 4.75
C CYS A 55 -9.68 -7.53 5.19
N ALA A 56 -9.27 -8.79 5.35
CA ALA A 56 -10.11 -9.86 5.86
C ALA A 56 -9.48 -10.45 7.12
N PHE A 57 -10.29 -10.66 8.15
CA PHE A 57 -9.89 -11.42 9.32
C PHE A 57 -10.00 -12.91 8.98
N PHE A 58 -8.88 -13.61 9.07
CA PHE A 58 -8.85 -15.05 8.94
C PHE A 58 -8.33 -15.62 10.25
N ARG A 59 -9.24 -16.23 11.03
CA ARG A 59 -8.99 -16.65 12.41
C ARG A 59 -8.52 -15.46 13.26
N ASP A 60 -7.31 -15.50 13.79
CA ASP A 60 -6.70 -14.49 14.65
C ASP A 60 -5.72 -13.57 13.89
N GLU A 61 -5.72 -13.61 12.56
CA GLU A 61 -4.80 -12.86 11.71
C GLU A 61 -5.55 -11.94 10.74
N LEU A 62 -4.95 -10.80 10.44
CA LEU A 62 -5.46 -9.84 9.48
C LEU A 62 -4.68 -9.96 8.17
N TYR A 63 -5.40 -10.29 7.11
CA TYR A 63 -4.84 -10.41 5.76
C TYR A 63 -5.32 -9.28 4.87
N VAL A 64 -4.44 -8.79 4.01
CA VAL A 64 -4.81 -7.90 2.91
C VAL A 64 -4.97 -8.73 1.65
N LEU A 65 -6.15 -8.68 1.06
CA LEU A 65 -6.50 -9.36 -0.17
C LEU A 65 -6.62 -8.35 -1.31
N ASN A 66 -6.35 -8.81 -2.53
CA ASN A 66 -6.51 -8.01 -3.76
C ASN A 66 -5.60 -6.76 -3.85
N MET A 67 -4.52 -6.70 -3.06
CA MET A 67 -3.46 -5.71 -3.22
C MET A 67 -2.52 -6.14 -4.34
N HIS A 68 -2.26 -5.25 -5.30
CA HIS A 68 -1.35 -5.53 -6.41
C HIS A 68 -0.09 -4.67 -6.31
N ILE A 69 1.07 -5.30 -6.19
CA ILE A 69 2.38 -4.67 -6.17
C ILE A 69 3.09 -5.04 -7.47
N SER A 70 3.43 -4.06 -8.30
CA SER A 70 4.21 -4.33 -9.50
C SER A 70 5.67 -4.53 -9.12
N THR A 71 6.19 -5.74 -9.28
CA THR A 71 7.62 -6.05 -9.15
C THR A 71 8.47 -5.30 -10.18
#